data_AF-A0A5J4N3W6-F1
#
_entry.id   AF-A0A5J4N3W6-F1
#
_cell.length_a   1.000
_cell.length_b   1.000
_cell.length_c   1.000
_cell.angle_alpha   90.00
_cell.angle_beta   90.00
_cell.angle_gamma   90.00
#
_symmetry.space_group_name_H-M   'P 1'
#
loop_
_entity.id
_entity.type
_entity.pdbx_description
1 polymer ?
#
loop_
_entity_poly.entity_id
_entity_poly.type
_entity_poly.pdbx_seq_one_letter_code
_entity_poly.pdbx_strand_id
1 'polypeptide(L)'
;LRYDPKTHTTHDNEKYEVIFPGWGDTSTIEYLDLEKHKFMEYLHGLVTELRKDPYYVSNRTVRGAPYDFRRAPNENHVFVSRLTKLVEETYEVNDNRAVVLLGHSLGALYTLYFLQQKTDAWKRTYVKAYVPLGGPFGGSVRALLAATSGDNFGVFLRDPLVFRDLERSMPSIGLLLPNPRLWSSNEPLIFTPETNYSAHQYDKLFHDIAYSEGEVHIVLDTVYMNLICEATE
;
A
#
# COMPACT_ATOMS: atom_id res chain seq x y z
N LEU A 1 4.95 13.86 -2.76
CA LEU A 1 3.77 14.70 -3.04
C LEU A 1 3.89 15.98 -2.21
N ARG A 2 3.08 17.02 -2.45
CA ARG A 2 3.05 18.21 -1.59
C ARG A 2 1.80 18.15 -0.73
N TYR A 3 1.96 18.25 0.57
CA TYR A 3 0.86 18.25 1.53
C TYR A 3 0.24 19.65 1.63
N ASP A 4 -1.10 19.73 1.60
CA ASP A 4 -1.85 20.97 1.85
C ASP A 4 -2.47 20.92 3.25
N PRO A 5 -2.02 21.77 4.20
CA PRO A 5 -2.52 21.78 5.56
C PRO A 5 -3.96 22.30 5.71
N LYS A 6 -4.55 22.92 4.68
CA LYS A 6 -5.92 23.42 4.72
C LYS A 6 -6.92 22.33 4.33
N THR A 7 -6.61 21.57 3.30
CA THR A 7 -7.47 20.50 2.80
C THR A 7 -7.16 19.15 3.44
N HIS A 8 -5.99 19.03 4.09
CA HIS A 8 -5.47 17.77 4.61
C HIS A 8 -5.31 16.70 3.51
N THR A 9 -4.89 17.13 2.32
CA THR A 9 -4.67 16.25 1.17
C THR A 9 -3.31 16.49 0.52
N THR A 10 -2.85 15.54 -0.28
CA THR A 10 -1.63 15.66 -1.07
C THR A 10 -1.89 15.86 -2.55
N HIS A 11 -1.01 16.64 -3.17
CA HIS A 11 -1.07 16.98 -4.59
C HIS A 11 0.25 16.68 -5.28
N ASP A 12 0.18 16.27 -6.54
CA ASP A 12 1.34 16.20 -7.42
C ASP A 12 1.90 17.61 -7.69
N ASN A 13 3.10 17.67 -8.24
CA ASN A 13 3.60 18.95 -8.71
C ASN A 13 2.79 19.40 -9.95
N GLU A 14 2.66 20.72 -10.13
CA GLU A 14 1.87 21.28 -11.24
C GLU A 14 2.54 21.12 -12.64
N LYS A 15 3.79 20.62 -12.68
CA LYS A 15 4.60 20.55 -13.91
C LYS A 15 4.56 19.21 -14.61
N TYR A 16 4.20 18.15 -13.90
CA TYR A 16 4.31 16.77 -14.38
C TYR A 16 3.04 16.00 -14.04
N GLU A 17 2.54 15.27 -15.02
CA GLU A 17 1.51 14.26 -14.81
C GLU A 17 2.18 12.92 -14.46
N VAL A 18 1.71 12.29 -13.38
CA VAL A 18 2.18 10.96 -12.95
C VAL A 18 1.09 9.96 -13.22
N ILE A 19 1.38 8.94 -14.03
CA ILE A 19 0.42 7.92 -14.43
C ILE A 19 0.87 6.52 -13.98
N PHE A 20 -0.11 5.66 -13.70
CA PHE A 20 0.09 4.27 -13.31
C PHE A 20 -0.62 3.36 -14.34
N PRO A 21 0.07 2.95 -15.42
CA PRO A 21 -0.53 2.22 -16.53
C PRO A 21 -0.76 0.73 -16.23
N GLY A 22 -1.43 0.04 -17.15
CA GLY A 22 -1.62 -1.42 -17.09
C GLY A 22 -2.82 -1.87 -16.26
N TRP A 23 -3.85 -1.03 -16.11
CA TRP A 23 -5.07 -1.42 -15.40
C TRP A 23 -5.77 -2.60 -16.08
N GLY A 24 -5.95 -3.68 -15.33
CA GLY A 24 -6.50 -4.96 -15.82
C GLY A 24 -5.47 -5.81 -16.58
N ASP A 25 -4.29 -5.28 -16.87
CA ASP A 25 -3.18 -6.00 -17.50
C ASP A 25 -2.22 -6.54 -16.42
N THR A 26 -1.42 -7.57 -16.72
CA THR A 26 -0.45 -8.12 -15.76
C THR A 26 0.98 -7.62 -15.96
N SER A 27 1.33 -7.09 -17.13
CA SER A 27 2.71 -6.72 -17.48
C SER A 27 3.35 -5.74 -16.51
N THR A 28 2.62 -4.70 -16.08
CA THR A 28 3.12 -3.65 -15.19
C THR A 28 3.24 -4.06 -13.72
N ILE A 29 2.70 -5.22 -13.36
CA ILE A 29 2.89 -5.83 -12.02
C ILE A 29 3.86 -7.01 -12.05
N GLU A 30 4.11 -7.59 -13.23
CA GLU A 30 5.11 -8.64 -13.40
C GLU A 30 6.53 -8.08 -13.34
N TYR A 31 6.78 -6.95 -14.00
CA TYR A 31 8.08 -6.25 -14.04
C TYR A 31 7.92 -4.76 -13.74
N LEU A 32 8.85 -4.21 -12.96
CA LEU A 32 8.86 -2.78 -12.59
C LEU A 32 9.57 -1.90 -13.62
N ASP A 33 10.10 -2.50 -14.68
CA ASP A 33 10.75 -1.82 -15.79
C ASP A 33 10.25 -2.32 -17.15
N LEU A 34 10.38 -1.48 -18.17
CA LEU A 34 9.91 -1.80 -19.52
C LEU A 34 10.78 -2.84 -20.22
N GLU A 35 12.06 -2.91 -19.84
CA GLU A 35 13.04 -3.83 -20.43
C GLU A 35 13.01 -5.23 -19.79
N LYS A 36 12.19 -5.41 -18.74
CA LYS A 36 11.97 -6.69 -18.04
C LYS A 36 13.27 -7.29 -17.51
N HIS A 37 14.13 -6.44 -16.96
CA HIS A 37 15.35 -6.91 -16.32
C HIS A 37 14.98 -7.83 -15.16
N LYS A 38 15.69 -8.96 -15.04
CA LYS A 38 15.44 -9.96 -13.99
C LYS A 38 15.50 -9.37 -12.56
N PHE A 39 16.30 -8.33 -12.34
CA PHE A 39 16.39 -7.68 -11.02
C PHE A 39 15.17 -6.81 -10.68
N MET A 40 14.40 -6.39 -11.69
CA MET A 40 13.15 -5.63 -11.57
C MET A 40 11.91 -6.54 -11.65
N GLU A 41 12.12 -7.86 -11.62
CA GLU A 41 11.05 -8.83 -11.51
C GLU A 41 10.32 -8.67 -10.18
N TYR A 42 8.98 -8.59 -10.23
CA TYR A 42 8.15 -8.46 -9.04
C TYR A 42 7.16 -9.62 -8.88
N LEU A 43 6.03 -9.61 -9.59
CA LEU A 43 5.05 -10.71 -9.54
C LEU A 43 5.16 -11.70 -10.71
N HIS A 44 6.17 -11.55 -11.59
CA HIS A 44 6.33 -12.43 -12.74
C HIS A 44 6.36 -13.91 -12.37
N GLY A 45 7.17 -14.31 -11.38
CA GLY A 45 7.22 -15.70 -10.91
C GLY A 45 5.84 -16.25 -10.52
N LEU A 46 5.04 -15.49 -9.76
CA LEU A 46 3.68 -15.88 -9.38
C LEU A 46 2.78 -16.06 -10.61
N VAL A 47 2.78 -15.08 -11.51
CA VAL A 47 1.92 -15.11 -12.70
C VAL A 47 2.34 -16.24 -13.65
N THR A 48 3.64 -16.50 -13.79
CA THR A 48 4.18 -17.62 -14.57
C THR A 48 3.77 -18.97 -14.00
N GLU A 49 3.80 -19.14 -12.68
CA GLU A 49 3.33 -20.38 -12.04
C GLU A 49 1.82 -20.59 -12.25
N LEU A 50 1.00 -19.54 -12.12
CA LEU A 50 -0.45 -19.63 -12.38
C LEU A 50 -0.74 -20.06 -13.82
N ARG A 51 -0.06 -19.46 -14.79
CA ARG A 51 -0.23 -19.75 -16.24
C ARG A 51 0.14 -21.18 -16.65
N LYS A 52 0.73 -22.00 -15.77
CA LYS A 52 0.95 -23.42 -16.05
C LYS A 52 -0.36 -24.20 -16.16
N ASP A 53 -1.43 -23.73 -15.51
CA ASP A 53 -2.78 -24.23 -15.73
C ASP A 53 -3.45 -23.38 -16.84
N PRO A 54 -3.99 -24.02 -17.89
CA PRO A 54 -4.56 -23.33 -19.06
C PRO A 54 -5.78 -22.44 -18.73
N TYR A 55 -6.37 -22.58 -17.55
CA TYR A 55 -7.42 -21.67 -17.07
C TYR A 55 -6.88 -20.26 -16.79
N TYR A 56 -5.62 -20.12 -16.35
CA TYR A 56 -5.04 -18.83 -16.00
C TYR A 56 -4.42 -18.15 -17.22
N VAL A 57 -5.16 -17.18 -17.77
CA VAL A 57 -4.85 -16.37 -18.93
C VAL A 57 -4.77 -14.92 -18.48
N SER A 58 -3.63 -14.28 -18.75
CA SER A 58 -3.40 -12.85 -18.50
C SER A 58 -4.50 -12.01 -19.11
N ASN A 59 -4.86 -10.94 -18.43
CA ASN A 59 -5.80 -9.94 -18.92
C ASN A 59 -7.24 -10.48 -19.09
N ARG A 60 -7.48 -11.74 -18.69
CA ARG A 60 -8.80 -12.38 -18.68
C ARG A 60 -9.14 -12.98 -17.30
N THR A 61 -8.46 -14.04 -16.88
CA THR A 61 -8.64 -14.69 -15.56
C THR A 61 -7.63 -14.22 -14.53
N VAL A 62 -6.46 -13.72 -14.96
CA VAL A 62 -5.48 -13.04 -14.11
C VAL A 62 -5.41 -11.57 -14.51
N ARG A 63 -5.76 -10.66 -13.60
CA ARG A 63 -5.84 -9.22 -13.86
C ARG A 63 -5.01 -8.45 -12.84
N GLY A 64 -4.23 -7.47 -13.29
CA GLY A 64 -3.53 -6.54 -12.42
C GLY A 64 -4.38 -5.31 -12.09
N ALA A 65 -4.21 -4.77 -10.88
CA ALA A 65 -4.83 -3.52 -10.46
C ALA A 65 -3.75 -2.55 -9.95
N PRO A 66 -2.86 -2.03 -10.82
CA PRO A 66 -1.85 -1.04 -10.44
C PRO A 66 -2.52 0.27 -10.00
N TYR A 67 -1.93 0.94 -9.01
CA TYR A 67 -2.45 2.18 -8.43
C TYR A 67 -1.31 3.10 -8.02
N ASP A 68 -1.64 4.35 -7.67
CA ASP A 68 -0.67 5.28 -7.11
C ASP A 68 -0.30 4.85 -5.69
N PHE A 69 0.79 4.07 -5.58
CA PHE A 69 1.28 3.54 -4.32
C PHE A 69 1.90 4.60 -3.39
N ARG A 70 2.07 5.84 -3.86
CA ARG A 70 2.55 6.96 -3.03
C ARG A 70 1.46 7.45 -2.09
N ARG A 71 0.20 7.29 -2.48
CA ARG A 71 -0.99 7.74 -1.74
C ARG A 71 -1.51 6.65 -0.81
N ALA A 72 -2.23 7.02 0.23
CA ALA A 72 -3.05 6.12 1.02
C ALA A 72 -4.44 5.93 0.36
N PRO A 73 -5.21 4.87 0.70
CA PRO A 73 -6.47 4.55 0.01
C PRO A 73 -7.51 5.69 0.01
N ASN A 74 -7.51 6.52 1.04
CA ASN A 74 -8.36 7.69 1.17
C ASN A 74 -8.14 8.73 0.07
N GLU A 75 -6.93 8.87 -0.45
CA GLU A 75 -6.58 9.79 -1.54
C GLU A 75 -6.60 9.14 -2.93
N ASN A 76 -6.86 7.84 -2.98
CA ASN A 76 -7.01 7.06 -4.22
C ASN A 76 -8.50 6.88 -4.54
N HIS A 77 -9.24 7.98 -4.67
CA HIS A 77 -10.71 8.00 -4.76
C HIS A 77 -11.30 7.13 -5.88
N VAL A 78 -10.57 6.94 -6.98
CA VAL A 78 -11.02 6.12 -8.13
C VAL A 78 -10.70 4.63 -7.98
N PHE A 79 -9.86 4.25 -7.02
CA PHE A 79 -9.39 2.87 -6.89
C PHE A 79 -10.54 1.91 -6.59
N VAL A 80 -11.41 2.25 -5.62
CA VAL A 80 -12.53 1.39 -5.22
C VAL A 80 -13.49 1.18 -6.39
N SER A 81 -13.89 2.23 -7.09
CA SER A 81 -14.83 2.11 -8.21
C SER A 81 -14.24 1.32 -9.38
N ARG A 82 -12.98 1.58 -9.74
CA ARG A 82 -12.30 0.84 -10.81
C ARG A 82 -12.09 -0.63 -10.45
N LEU A 83 -11.70 -0.94 -9.22
CA LEU A 83 -11.49 -2.32 -8.77
C LEU A 83 -12.82 -3.08 -8.69
N THR A 84 -13.91 -2.41 -8.28
CA THR A 84 -15.26 -2.99 -8.32
C THR A 84 -15.59 -3.48 -9.73
N LYS A 85 -15.45 -2.58 -10.71
CA LYS A 85 -15.71 -2.89 -12.12
C LYS A 85 -14.81 -4.00 -12.64
N LEU A 86 -13.51 -3.97 -12.31
CA LEU A 86 -12.58 -5.01 -12.73
C LEU A 86 -12.96 -6.39 -12.17
N VAL A 87 -13.40 -6.45 -10.91
CA VAL A 87 -13.85 -7.70 -10.27
C VAL A 87 -15.12 -8.22 -10.94
N GLU A 88 -16.11 -7.35 -11.17
CA GLU A 88 -17.38 -7.71 -11.82
C GLU A 88 -17.16 -8.18 -13.26
N GLU A 89 -16.36 -7.46 -14.05
CA GLU A 89 -15.97 -7.88 -15.40
C GLU A 89 -15.24 -9.23 -15.39
N THR A 90 -14.31 -9.43 -14.45
CA THR A 90 -13.55 -10.69 -14.33
C THR A 90 -14.46 -11.84 -13.93
N TYR A 91 -15.49 -11.60 -13.11
CA TYR A 91 -16.50 -12.58 -12.78
C TYR A 91 -17.33 -12.99 -14.01
N GLU A 92 -17.84 -12.01 -14.76
CA GLU A 92 -18.72 -12.22 -15.91
C GLU A 92 -18.02 -12.96 -17.06
N VAL A 93 -16.79 -12.58 -17.41
CA VAL A 93 -16.05 -13.19 -18.55
C VAL A 93 -15.49 -14.59 -18.25
N ASN A 94 -15.64 -15.05 -17.01
CA ASN A 94 -15.13 -16.32 -16.51
C ASN A 94 -16.24 -17.16 -15.84
N ASP A 95 -17.37 -17.25 -16.54
CA ASP A 95 -18.51 -18.12 -16.20
C ASP A 95 -19.08 -17.88 -14.80
N ASN A 96 -19.14 -16.61 -14.38
CA ASN A 96 -19.66 -16.20 -13.08
C ASN A 96 -18.89 -16.84 -11.92
N ARG A 97 -17.58 -17.04 -12.10
CA ARG A 97 -16.71 -17.57 -11.06
C ARG A 97 -16.18 -16.44 -10.18
N ALA A 98 -16.51 -16.50 -8.89
CA ALA A 98 -16.01 -15.57 -7.89
C ALA A 98 -14.48 -15.47 -7.90
N VAL A 99 -13.96 -14.25 -7.78
CA VAL A 99 -12.53 -13.93 -7.91
C VAL A 99 -11.77 -14.18 -6.61
N VAL A 100 -10.49 -14.51 -6.71
CA VAL A 100 -9.57 -14.47 -5.58
C VAL A 100 -8.84 -13.14 -5.62
N LEU A 101 -8.97 -12.36 -4.55
CA LEU A 101 -8.23 -11.11 -4.40
C LEU A 101 -6.90 -11.41 -3.72
N LEU A 102 -5.80 -11.00 -4.35
CA LEU A 102 -4.45 -11.14 -3.81
C LEU A 102 -3.84 -9.75 -3.65
N GLY A 103 -3.44 -9.43 -2.42
CA GLY A 103 -2.76 -8.18 -2.11
C GLY A 103 -1.39 -8.48 -1.50
N HIS A 104 -0.32 -8.02 -2.12
CA HIS A 104 1.03 -8.13 -1.58
C HIS A 104 1.45 -6.83 -0.88
N SER A 105 2.05 -6.94 0.31
CA SER A 105 2.55 -5.80 1.09
C SER A 105 1.46 -4.72 1.27
N LEU A 106 1.71 -3.46 0.88
CA LEU A 106 0.73 -2.37 0.88
C LEU A 106 -0.58 -2.73 0.12
N GLY A 107 -0.50 -3.54 -0.93
CA GLY A 107 -1.66 -4.04 -1.66
C GLY A 107 -2.63 -4.85 -0.81
N ALA A 108 -2.15 -5.47 0.28
CA ALA A 108 -3.01 -6.13 1.25
C ALA A 108 -3.93 -5.11 1.95
N LEU A 109 -3.38 -3.99 2.45
CA LEU A 109 -4.15 -2.93 3.09
C LEU A 109 -5.15 -2.28 2.13
N TYR A 110 -4.75 -2.04 0.88
CA TYR A 110 -5.64 -1.56 -0.18
C TYR A 110 -6.80 -2.52 -0.45
N THR A 111 -6.52 -3.83 -0.46
CA THR A 111 -7.56 -4.85 -0.66
C THR A 111 -8.51 -4.93 0.52
N LEU A 112 -8.00 -4.82 1.75
CA LEU A 112 -8.82 -4.77 2.96
C LEU A 112 -9.73 -3.54 2.95
N TYR A 113 -9.17 -2.37 2.65
CA TYR A 113 -9.93 -1.13 2.50
C TYR A 113 -11.02 -1.28 1.45
N PHE A 114 -10.69 -1.81 0.27
CA PHE A 114 -11.68 -2.08 -0.78
C PHE A 114 -12.82 -2.97 -0.30
N LEU A 115 -12.52 -4.07 0.40
CA LEU A 115 -13.52 -5.02 0.91
C LEU A 115 -14.43 -4.40 2.00
N GLN A 116 -13.90 -3.49 2.83
CA GLN A 116 -14.69 -2.75 3.82
C GLN A 116 -15.70 -1.80 3.16
N GLN A 117 -15.44 -1.34 1.93
CA GLN A 117 -16.37 -0.51 1.15
C GLN A 117 -17.43 -1.33 0.39
N LYS A 118 -17.55 -2.64 0.64
CA LYS A 118 -18.49 -3.54 -0.04
C LYS A 118 -19.48 -4.17 0.91
N THR A 119 -20.72 -4.27 0.43
CA THR A 119 -21.77 -4.99 1.14
C THR A 119 -21.44 -6.48 1.20
N ASP A 120 -21.97 -7.15 2.22
CA ASP A 120 -21.85 -8.60 2.35
C ASP A 120 -22.43 -9.35 1.16
N ALA A 121 -23.53 -8.87 0.58
CA ALA A 121 -24.12 -9.44 -0.61
C ALA A 121 -23.14 -9.38 -1.80
N TRP A 122 -22.50 -8.22 -2.02
CA TRP A 122 -21.50 -8.08 -3.08
C TRP A 122 -20.30 -9.02 -2.85
N LYS A 123 -19.77 -9.08 -1.62
CA LYS A 123 -18.64 -9.95 -1.30
C LYS A 123 -18.98 -11.43 -1.52
N ARG A 124 -20.16 -11.89 -1.10
CA ARG A 124 -20.62 -13.28 -1.28
C ARG A 124 -20.81 -13.67 -2.75
N THR A 125 -21.19 -12.72 -3.62
CA THR A 125 -21.34 -12.95 -5.05
C THR A 125 -19.99 -12.98 -5.76
N TYR A 126 -19.15 -11.96 -5.55
CA TYR A 126 -18.00 -11.72 -6.41
C TYR A 126 -16.67 -12.22 -5.86
N VAL A 127 -16.52 -12.42 -4.55
CA VAL A 127 -15.22 -12.73 -3.92
C VAL A 127 -15.22 -14.14 -3.37
N LYS A 128 -14.33 -14.98 -3.89
CA LYS A 128 -14.12 -16.35 -3.42
C LYS A 128 -13.24 -16.39 -2.17
N ALA A 129 -12.16 -15.61 -2.19
CA ALA A 129 -11.17 -15.56 -1.12
C ALA A 129 -10.36 -14.26 -1.21
N TYR A 130 -9.77 -13.88 -0.07
CA TYR A 130 -8.76 -12.83 0.03
C TYR A 130 -7.46 -13.45 0.55
N VAL A 131 -6.37 -13.26 -0.19
CA VAL A 131 -5.03 -13.79 0.10
C VAL A 131 -4.06 -12.62 0.31
N PRO A 132 -3.88 -12.15 1.56
CA PRO A 132 -2.86 -11.16 1.88
C PRO A 132 -1.47 -11.82 1.95
N LEU A 133 -0.55 -11.36 1.09
CA LEU A 133 0.85 -11.81 1.11
C LEU A 133 1.72 -10.75 1.77
N GLY A 134 2.22 -11.04 2.98
CA GLY A 134 3.07 -10.10 3.72
C GLY A 134 2.40 -8.77 4.04
N GLY A 135 1.07 -8.78 4.28
CA GLY A 135 0.29 -7.57 4.58
C GLY A 135 0.68 -6.95 5.92
N PRO A 136 1.15 -5.69 5.96
CA PRO A 136 1.55 -5.03 7.20
C PRO A 136 0.33 -4.44 7.93
N PHE A 137 -0.60 -5.29 8.36
CA PHE A 137 -1.85 -4.88 9.03
C PHE A 137 -1.65 -4.06 10.31
N GLY A 138 -0.54 -4.32 11.03
CA GLY A 138 -0.13 -3.52 12.18
C GLY A 138 0.94 -2.48 11.87
N GLY A 139 1.25 -2.22 10.61
CA GLY A 139 2.41 -1.42 10.22
C GLY A 139 3.73 -2.18 10.28
N SER A 140 4.82 -1.49 9.99
CA SER A 140 6.16 -2.05 9.86
C SER A 140 7.22 -1.09 10.39
N VAL A 141 8.16 -1.59 11.18
CA VAL A 141 9.33 -0.82 11.63
C VAL A 141 10.18 -0.28 10.48
N ARG A 142 10.07 -0.87 9.28
CA ARG A 142 10.73 -0.36 8.07
C ARG A 142 10.18 1.00 7.62
N ALA A 143 8.90 1.29 7.89
CA ALA A 143 8.34 2.62 7.65
C ALA A 143 8.97 3.68 8.58
N LEU A 144 9.36 3.30 9.80
CA LEU A 144 10.13 4.19 10.69
C LEU A 144 11.52 4.48 10.13
N LEU A 145 12.19 3.48 9.55
CA LEU A 145 13.46 3.68 8.87
C LEU A 145 13.33 4.71 7.75
N ALA A 146 12.33 4.54 6.87
CA ALA A 146 12.02 5.47 5.77
C ALA A 146 11.74 6.90 6.28
N ALA A 147 10.94 7.03 7.35
CA ALA A 147 10.61 8.35 7.91
C ALA A 147 11.80 9.04 8.62
N THR A 148 12.81 8.29 9.09
CA THR A 148 13.89 8.83 9.94
C THR A 148 15.21 9.00 9.20
N SER A 149 15.85 7.90 8.81
CA SER A 149 17.13 7.89 8.09
C SER A 149 16.98 7.69 6.59
N GLY A 150 15.77 7.41 6.12
CA GLY A 150 15.48 6.99 4.76
C GLY A 150 15.76 5.50 4.53
N ASP A 151 15.11 4.94 3.51
CA ASP A 151 15.35 3.59 3.00
C ASP A 151 15.79 3.68 1.53
N ASN A 152 16.88 3.00 1.18
CA ASN A 152 17.38 3.00 -0.18
C ASN A 152 16.73 1.92 -1.06
N PHE A 153 15.75 1.18 -0.55
CA PHE A 153 15.05 0.09 -1.24
C PHE A 153 16.00 -0.97 -1.82
N GLY A 154 17.19 -1.14 -1.22
CA GLY A 154 18.23 -2.05 -1.73
C GLY A 154 19.12 -1.48 -2.84
N VAL A 155 19.01 -0.18 -3.16
CA VAL A 155 19.90 0.52 -4.11
C VAL A 155 21.24 0.81 -3.43
N PHE A 156 22.19 -0.11 -3.58
CA PHE A 156 23.47 -0.18 -2.86
C PHE A 156 24.37 1.06 -2.96
N LEU A 157 24.21 1.91 -3.98
CA LEU A 157 25.12 3.03 -4.27
C LEU A 157 24.55 4.42 -3.97
N ARG A 158 23.42 4.50 -3.26
CA ARG A 158 22.79 5.78 -2.89
C ARG A 158 22.58 5.87 -1.39
N ASP A 159 22.94 7.02 -0.84
CA ASP A 159 22.69 7.36 0.55
C ASP A 159 21.16 7.34 0.80
N PRO A 160 20.68 6.58 1.80
CA PRO A 160 19.26 6.53 2.14
C PRO A 160 18.64 7.90 2.43
N LEU A 161 19.43 8.87 2.94
CA LEU A 161 18.94 10.22 3.21
C LEU A 161 18.46 10.96 1.96
N VAL A 162 18.94 10.58 0.78
CA VAL A 162 18.49 11.15 -0.50
C VAL A 162 17.04 10.75 -0.81
N PHE A 163 16.59 9.59 -0.33
CA PHE A 163 15.23 9.11 -0.52
C PHE A 163 14.27 9.60 0.57
N ARG A 164 14.78 9.97 1.74
CA ARG A 164 13.95 10.33 2.89
C ARG A 164 12.91 11.40 2.58
N ASP A 165 13.28 12.47 1.87
CA ASP A 165 12.33 13.54 1.54
C ASP A 165 11.25 13.05 0.58
N LEU A 166 11.60 12.15 -0.35
CA LEU A 166 10.64 11.49 -1.22
C LEU A 166 9.71 10.60 -0.40
N GLU A 167 10.23 9.77 0.49
CA GLU A 167 9.47 8.84 1.32
C GLU A 167 8.53 9.56 2.29
N ARG A 168 9.02 10.58 2.99
CA ARG A 168 8.22 11.47 3.85
C ARG A 168 7.09 12.17 3.09
N SER A 169 7.23 12.31 1.78
CA SER A 169 6.21 12.94 0.94
C SER A 169 5.11 11.98 0.47
N MET A 170 5.17 10.69 0.85
CA MET A 170 4.21 9.65 0.49
C MET A 170 3.30 9.34 1.67
N PRO A 171 2.00 9.69 1.63
CA PRO A 171 1.03 9.27 2.65
C PRO A 171 1.00 7.77 2.92
N SER A 172 1.32 6.93 1.92
CA SER A 172 1.41 5.48 2.13
C SER A 172 2.47 5.06 3.15
N ILE A 173 3.52 5.86 3.39
CA ILE A 173 4.50 5.59 4.45
C ILE A 173 3.89 5.82 5.83
N GLY A 174 3.06 6.85 5.98
CA GLY A 174 2.29 7.12 7.20
C GLY A 174 1.38 5.94 7.56
N LEU A 175 0.63 5.44 6.58
CA LEU A 175 -0.24 4.27 6.72
C LEU A 175 0.50 3.01 7.19
N LEU A 176 1.79 2.90 6.86
CA LEU A 176 2.64 1.75 7.18
C LEU A 176 3.38 1.89 8.51
N LEU A 177 3.24 3.01 9.23
CA LEU A 177 3.85 3.16 10.55
C LEU A 177 3.24 2.15 11.56
N PRO A 178 4.05 1.60 12.48
CA PRO A 178 3.56 0.71 13.53
C PRO A 178 2.34 1.28 14.27
N ASN A 179 1.23 0.55 14.26
CA ASN A 179 -0.03 1.00 14.84
C ASN A 179 0.00 0.89 16.38
N PRO A 180 -0.20 1.98 17.14
CA PRO A 180 -0.20 1.93 18.62
C PRO A 180 -1.22 0.95 19.23
N ARG A 181 -2.29 0.57 18.50
CA ARG A 181 -3.26 -0.44 18.96
C ARG A 181 -2.70 -1.86 18.96
N LEU A 182 -1.69 -2.14 18.13
CA LEU A 182 -1.11 -3.47 17.95
C LEU A 182 0.32 -3.58 18.48
N TRP A 183 1.02 -2.45 18.63
CA TRP A 183 2.38 -2.37 19.16
C TRP A 183 2.36 -1.81 20.57
N SER A 184 3.02 -2.47 21.51
CA SER A 184 2.98 -2.10 22.93
C SER A 184 3.61 -0.73 23.18
N SER A 185 3.06 0.04 24.12
CA SER A 185 3.69 1.28 24.60
C SER A 185 5.03 1.04 25.31
N ASN A 186 5.26 -0.18 25.81
CA ASN A 186 6.50 -0.58 26.46
C ASN A 186 7.53 -1.19 25.50
N GLU A 187 7.24 -1.24 24.20
CA GLU A 187 8.13 -1.77 23.17
C GLU A 187 8.82 -0.61 22.43
N PRO A 188 10.12 -0.35 22.69
CA PRO A 188 10.84 0.66 21.94
C PRO A 188 11.19 0.13 20.55
N LEU A 189 10.91 0.92 19.52
CA LEU A 189 11.12 0.59 18.11
C LEU A 189 12.32 1.33 17.52
N ILE A 190 12.65 2.49 18.08
CA ILE A 190 13.84 3.27 17.74
C ILE A 190 14.67 3.44 19.00
N PHE A 191 15.95 3.14 18.89
CA PHE A 191 16.93 3.28 19.95
C PHE A 191 17.93 4.38 19.59
N THR A 192 18.16 5.31 20.51
CA THR A 192 19.22 6.33 20.41
C THR A 192 20.01 6.37 21.71
N PRO A 193 21.18 7.02 21.77
CA PRO A 193 21.95 7.13 23.01
C PRO A 193 21.18 7.84 24.14
N GLU A 194 20.32 8.81 23.82
CA GLU A 194 19.63 9.65 24.81
C GLU A 194 18.15 9.29 25.03
N THR A 195 17.46 8.74 24.01
CA THR A 195 16.01 8.49 24.06
C THR A 195 15.61 7.32 23.18
N ASN A 196 14.69 6.49 23.67
CA ASN A 196 14.03 5.48 22.84
C ASN A 196 12.59 5.90 22.52
N TYR A 197 12.10 5.50 21.35
CA TYR A 197 10.75 5.82 20.88
C TYR A 197 9.96 4.55 20.60
N SER A 198 8.77 4.45 21.16
CA SER A 198 7.75 3.45 20.82
C SER A 198 6.75 3.98 19.79
N ALA A 199 5.85 3.13 19.31
CA ALA A 199 4.73 3.55 18.46
C ALA A 199 3.82 4.60 19.12
N HIS A 200 3.86 4.76 20.45
CA HIS A 200 3.04 5.72 21.18
C HIS A 200 3.67 7.12 21.30
N GLN A 201 4.85 7.32 20.71
CA GLN A 201 5.65 8.54 20.89
C GLN A 201 5.98 9.21 19.56
N TYR A 202 5.09 9.09 18.57
CA TYR A 202 5.31 9.67 17.25
C TYR A 202 5.39 11.19 17.25
N ASP A 203 4.56 11.88 18.03
CA ASP A 203 4.62 13.34 18.15
C ASP A 203 6.01 13.80 18.58
N LYS A 204 6.57 13.15 19.62
CA LYS A 204 7.93 13.42 20.09
C LYS A 204 8.96 13.07 19.02
N LEU A 205 8.86 11.89 18.41
CA LEU A 205 9.79 11.45 17.37
C LEU A 205 9.83 12.44 16.20
N PHE A 206 8.67 12.85 15.70
CA PHE A 206 8.53 13.75 14.55
C PHE A 206 8.96 15.17 14.85
N HIS A 207 8.75 15.63 16.08
CA HIS A 207 9.37 16.84 16.56
C HIS A 207 10.90 16.75 16.55
N ASP A 208 11.47 15.69 17.15
CA ASP A 208 12.91 15.52 17.32
C ASP A 208 13.67 15.35 15.99
N ILE A 209 13.01 14.81 14.94
CA ILE A 209 13.58 14.69 13.58
C ILE A 209 13.18 15.82 12.61
N ALA A 210 12.56 16.89 13.13
CA ALA A 210 12.08 18.05 12.38
C ALA A 210 11.17 17.67 11.17
N TYR A 211 10.18 16.81 11.42
CA TYR A 211 9.22 16.32 10.42
C TYR A 211 7.77 16.48 10.91
N SER A 212 7.31 17.71 11.08
CA SER A 212 5.97 18.02 11.60
C SER A 212 4.82 17.51 10.71
N GLU A 213 5.04 17.35 9.40
CA GLU A 213 4.04 16.76 8.50
C GLU A 213 3.75 15.28 8.80
N GLY A 214 4.67 14.58 9.46
CA GLY A 214 4.50 13.18 9.84
C GLY A 214 3.30 12.95 10.76
N GLU A 215 3.03 13.88 11.68
CA GLU A 215 1.88 13.79 12.60
C GLU A 215 0.55 13.79 11.83
N VAL A 216 0.48 14.56 10.75
CA VAL A 216 -0.74 14.64 9.94
C VAL A 216 -0.98 13.36 9.15
N HIS A 217 0.08 12.76 8.61
CA HIS A 217 -0.02 11.48 7.93
C HIS A 217 -0.51 10.37 8.87
N ILE A 218 -0.13 10.39 10.16
CA ILE A 218 -0.67 9.46 11.16
C ILE A 218 -2.14 9.72 11.47
N VAL A 219 -2.52 10.98 11.73
CA VAL A 219 -3.88 11.31 12.19
C VAL A 219 -4.92 11.03 11.11
N LEU A 220 -4.60 11.33 9.85
CA LEU A 220 -5.48 11.01 8.73
C LEU A 220 -5.68 9.49 8.62
N ASP A 221 -4.63 8.70 8.86
CA ASP A 221 -4.67 7.23 8.82
C ASP A 221 -5.25 6.57 10.08
N THR A 222 -5.30 7.25 11.22
CA THR A 222 -5.83 6.69 12.48
C THR A 222 -7.36 6.51 12.44
N VAL A 223 -8.08 7.39 11.74
CA VAL A 223 -9.52 7.20 11.45
C VAL A 223 -9.74 5.98 10.54
N TYR A 224 -8.80 5.68 9.62
CA TYR A 224 -8.83 4.50 8.75
C TYR A 224 -8.37 3.21 9.46
N MET A 225 -7.47 3.31 10.44
CA MET A 225 -7.04 2.20 11.29
C MET A 225 -8.15 1.70 12.24
N ASN A 226 -9.13 2.55 12.58
CA ASN A 226 -10.31 2.12 13.33
C ASN A 226 -11.12 1.05 12.56
N LEU A 227 -11.18 1.16 11.22
CA LEU A 227 -11.88 0.17 10.38
C LEU A 227 -11.16 -1.19 10.35
N ILE A 228 -9.82 -1.21 10.44
CA ILE A 228 -9.02 -2.45 10.42
C ILE A 228 -9.23 -3.25 11.73
N CYS A 229 -9.28 -2.59 12.88
CA CYS A 229 -9.49 -3.25 14.17
C CYS A 229 -10.93 -3.72 14.39
N GLU A 230 -11.94 -2.98 13.90
CA GLU A 230 -13.35 -3.38 14.02
C GLU A 230 -13.69 -4.64 13.19
N ALA A 231 -12.89 -4.97 12.16
CA ALA A 231 -13.09 -6.18 11.36
C ALA A 231 -12.56 -7.47 12.04
N THR A 232 -11.88 -7.34 13.20
CA THR A 232 -11.29 -8.45 13.95
C THR A 232 -12.02 -8.77 15.27
N GLU A 233 -13.10 -8.06 15.58
CA GLU A 233 -14.02 -8.33 16.68
C GLU A 233 -15.32 -8.97 16.17
#